data_AF-A0A969CZF1-F1
#
_entry.id   AF-A0A969CZF1-F1
#
_cell.length_a   1.000
_cell.length_b   1.000
_cell.length_c   1.000
_cell.angle_alpha   90.00
_cell.angle_beta   90.00
_cell.angle_gamma   90.00
#
_symmetry.space_group_name_H-M   'P 1'
#
loop_
_entity.id
_entity.type
_entity.pdbx_description
1 polymer ?
#
loop_
_entity_poly.entity_id
_entity_poly.type
_entity_poly.pdbx_seq_one_letter_code
_entity_poly.pdbx_strand_id
1 'polypeptide(L)' 'MMAGTEFFEGVRALLIERDNEPKWNPATRSEVSEAIVNRYFEKLPDEPDLDLKL' A
#
# COMPACT_ATOMS: atom_id res chain seq x y z
N MET A 1 11.35 -0.24 -3.31
CA MET A 1 10.84 -1.17 -2.28
C MET A 1 9.44 -0.70 -1.92
N MET A 2 8.46 -1.61 -1.84
CA MET A 2 7.07 -1.25 -1.52
C MET A 2 7.04 -0.53 -0.16
N ALA A 3 6.37 0.62 -0.09
CA ALA A 3 6.16 1.31 1.17
C ALA A 3 5.15 0.51 2.01
N GLY A 4 5.60 -0.07 3.12
CA GLY A 4 4.75 -0.77 4.09
C GLY A 4 4.63 -2.28 3.89
N THR A 5 4.06 -2.94 4.90
CA THR A 5 3.85 -4.39 4.98
C THR A 5 2.52 -4.85 4.38
N GLU A 6 1.62 -3.90 4.08
CA GLU A 6 0.20 -4.19 3.86
C GLU A 6 -0.07 -5.03 2.62
N PHE A 7 0.70 -4.83 1.55
CA PHE A 7 0.55 -5.71 0.38
C PHE A 7 0.87 -7.18 0.71
N PHE A 8 1.96 -7.41 1.44
CA PHE A 8 2.35 -8.77 1.85
C PHE A 8 1.34 -9.36 2.82
N GLU A 9 0.80 -8.57 3.73
CA GLU A 9 -0.22 -9.01 4.68
C GLU A 9 -1.52 -9.39 3.98
N GLY A 10 -1.96 -8.62 2.99
CA GLY A 10 -3.11 -8.97 2.16
C GLY A 10 -2.91 -10.28 1.41
N VAL A 11 -1.72 -10.49 0.84
CA VAL A 11 -1.37 -11.77 0.19
C VAL A 11 -1.33 -12.91 1.20
N ARG A 12 -0.75 -12.70 2.40
CA ARG A 12 -0.70 -13.71 3.46
C ARG A 12 -2.11 -14.16 3.83
N ALA A 13 -2.98 -13.21 4.18
CA ALA A 13 -4.33 -13.48 4.64
C ALA A 13 -5.23 -14.11 3.58
N LEU A 14 -5.09 -13.70 2.31
CA LEU A 14 -5.97 -14.16 1.23
C LEU A 14 -5.47 -15.45 0.55
N LEU A 15 -4.15 -15.58 0.30
CA LEU A 15 -3.61 -16.60 -0.59
C LEU A 15 -2.75 -17.64 0.12
N ILE A 16 -1.99 -17.23 1.14
CA ILE A 16 -1.02 -18.10 1.82
C ILE A 16 -1.66 -18.86 2.97
N GLU A 17 -2.05 -18.15 4.02
CA GLU A 17 -2.69 -18.73 5.21
C GLU A 17 -4.20 -18.91 5.01
N ARG A 18 -4.80 -18.11 4.12
CA ARG A 18 -6.23 -18.18 3.76
C ARG A 18 -7.14 -18.09 4.99
N ASP A 19 -6.70 -17.34 5.99
CA ASP A 19 -7.47 -17.09 7.21
C ASP A 19 -8.56 -16.04 7.00
N ASN A 20 -8.45 -15.22 5.94
CA ASN A 20 -9.31 -14.06 5.68
C ASN A 20 -9.30 -13.06 6.86
N GLU A 21 -8.21 -13.05 7.64
CA GLU A 21 -7.99 -12.22 8.83
C GLU A 21 -6.72 -11.39 8.67
N PRO A 22 -6.73 -10.36 7.79
CA PRO A 22 -5.58 -9.50 7.63
C PRO A 22 -5.36 -8.60 8.86
N LYS A 23 -4.10 -8.51 9.28
CA LYS A 23 -3.60 -7.70 10.40
C LYS A 23 -3.06 -6.37 9.88
N TRP A 24 -3.97 -5.51 9.43
CA TRP A 24 -3.62 -4.22 8.84
C TRP A 24 -2.90 -3.29 9.80
N ASN A 25 -1.96 -2.51 9.26
CA ASN A 25 -1.33 -1.38 9.90
C ASN A 25 -1.25 -0.19 8.92
N PRO A 26 -2.08 0.86 9.09
CA PRO A 26 -2.96 1.12 10.23
C PRO A 26 -4.17 0.18 10.29
N ALA A 27 -4.65 -0.12 11.51
CA ALA A 27 -5.73 -1.09 11.71
C ALA A 27 -7.10 -0.56 11.28
N THR A 28 -7.29 0.77 11.34
CA THR A 28 -8.54 1.42 11.00
C THR A 28 -8.35 2.53 9.98
N ARG A 29 -9.42 2.84 9.23
CA ARG A 29 -9.41 3.92 8.23
C ARG A 29 -9.08 5.29 8.84
N SER A 30 -9.54 5.56 10.06
CA SER A 30 -9.31 6.83 10.75
C SER A 30 -7.84 7.09 11.10
N GLU A 31 -7.03 6.04 11.15
CA GLU A 31 -5.59 6.13 11.42
C GLU A 31 -4.76 6.35 10.13
N VAL A 32 -5.39 6.24 8.95
CA VAL A 32 -4.75 6.58 7.68
C VAL A 32 -4.72 8.10 7.53
N SER A 33 -3.54 8.68 7.73
CA SER A 33 -3.33 10.13 7.57
C SER A 33 -3.15 10.52 6.10
N GLU A 34 -3.43 11.78 5.77
CA GLU A 34 -3.17 12.34 4.44
C GLU A 34 -1.70 12.20 4.04
N ALA A 35 -0.77 12.30 5.01
CA ALA A 35 0.66 12.12 4.75
C ALA A 35 1.00 10.71 4.25
N ILE A 36 0.34 9.67 4.81
CA ILE A 36 0.52 8.28 4.34
C ILE A 36 0.06 8.17 2.89
N VAL A 37 -1.10 8.75 2.55
CA VAL A 37 -1.66 8.71 1.19
C VAL A 37 -0.78 9.47 0.21
N ASN A 38 -0.42 10.71 0.54
CA ASN A 38 0.35 11.60 -0.34
C ASN A 38 1.71 11.01 -0.73
N ARG A 39 2.35 10.24 0.16
CA ARG A 39 3.62 9.56 -0.12
C ARG A 39 3.57 8.64 -1.35
N TYR A 40 2.43 8.00 -1.63
CA TYR A 40 2.29 7.14 -2.82
C TYR A 40 2.13 7.91 -4.13
N PHE A 41 1.85 9.22 -4.05
CA PHE A 41 1.73 10.13 -5.19
C PHE A 41 2.95 11.05 -5.33
N GLU A 42 3.95 10.91 -4.46
CA GLU A 42 5.22 11.62 -4.62
C GLU A 42 5.92 11.12 -5.88
N LYS A 43 6.56 12.07 -6.57
CA LYS A 43 7.35 11.76 -7.76
C LYS A 43 8.46 10.78 -7.42
N LEU A 44 8.59 9.73 -8.23
CA LEU A 44 9.71 8.80 -8.09
C LEU A 44 11.04 9.52 -8.39
N PRO A 45 12.10 9.27 -7.61
CA PRO A 45 13.42 9.81 -7.92
C PRO A 45 13.90 9.29 -9.28
N ASP A 46 14.39 10.19 -10.13
CA ASP A 46 15.06 9.89 -11.39
C ASP A 46 14.25 9.08 -12.44
N GLU A 47 12.95 8.86 -12.21
CA GLU A 47 12.05 8.25 -13.18
C GLU A 47 11.12 9.31 -13.81
N PRO A 48 10.92 9.27 -15.14
CA PRO A 48 9.86 10.06 -15.76
C PRO A 48 8.52 9.55 -15.24
N ASP A 49 7.57 10.48 -15.04
CA ASP A 49 6.21 10.09 -14.71
C ASP A 49 5.68 9.16 -15.80
N LEU A 50 4.86 8.18 -15.38
CA LEU A 50 4.19 7.28 -16.31
C LEU A 50 3.28 8.11 -17.23
N ASP A 51 3.69 8.25 -18.50
CA ASP A 51 2.88 8.84 -19.57
C ASP A 51 1.75 7.88 -19.94
N LEU A 52 0.75 7.80 -19.05
CA LEU A 52 -0.48 7.05 -19.29
C LEU A 52 -1.29 7.82 -20.33
N LYS A 53 -1.21 7.36 -21.59
CA LYS A 53 -2.13 7.77 -22.66
C LYS A 53 -3.53 7.23 -22.37
N LEU A 54 -4.24 7.89 -21.46
CA LEU A 54 -5.66 7.67 -21.18
C LEU A 54 -6.54 8.24 -22.30
#